data_AF-A0A285F300-F1
#
_entry.id   AF-A0A285F300-F1
#
_cell.length_a   1.000
_cell.length_b   1.000
_cell.length_c   1.000
_cell.angle_alpha   90.00
_cell.angle_beta   90.00
_cell.angle_gamma   90.00
#
_symmetry.space_group_name_H-M   'P 1'
#
loop_
_entity.id
_entity.type
_entity.pdbx_description
1 polymer ?
#
loop_
_entity_poly.entity_id
_entity_poly.type
_entity_poly.pdbx_seq_one_letter_code
_entity_poly.pdbx_strand_id
1 'polypeptide(L)'
;MGQLFLFIVVALVVAAIVFGVTVMIGGNDSALTPVEPDGRAVPLPSDRPLGEEDVTHTKFDTAWRGYRMAQVDQALQRAAYDIGYKGELIGVLEAEVTALREGRVADADVLRRAREAAIAPVTPAPVPASEPKAEPAAEPGPAPVIEITTVPADEPAAKQ
;
A
#
# COMPACT_ATOMS: atom_id res chain seq x y z
N MET A 1 -47.78 4.95 42.15
CA MET A 1 -47.22 4.18 41.01
C MET A 1 -46.21 5.00 40.20
N GLY A 2 -46.55 6.20 39.68
CA GLY A 2 -45.64 6.98 38.83
C GLY A 2 -44.32 7.45 39.48
N GLN A 3 -44.34 7.75 40.78
CA GLN A 3 -43.14 8.18 41.51
C GLN A 3 -42.07 7.10 41.58
N LEU A 4 -42.49 5.84 41.76
CA LEU A 4 -41.62 4.67 41.82
C LEU A 4 -40.99 4.39 40.44
N PHE A 5 -41.75 4.59 39.36
CA PHE A 5 -41.24 4.52 37.99
C PHE A 5 -40.19 5.60 37.71
N LEU A 6 -40.43 6.85 38.13
CA LEU A 6 -39.47 7.95 37.97
C LEU A 6 -38.16 7.64 38.71
N PHE A 7 -38.22 7.12 39.94
CA PHE A 7 -37.03 6.69 40.68
C PHE A 7 -36.23 5.61 39.94
N ILE A 8 -36.91 4.61 39.37
CA ILE A 8 -36.25 3.55 38.59
C ILE A 8 -35.55 4.13 37.36
N VAL A 9 -36.22 5.02 36.62
CA VAL A 9 -35.64 5.65 35.42
C VAL A 9 -34.41 6.48 35.79
N VAL A 10 -34.49 7.32 36.83
CA VAL A 10 -33.35 8.12 37.30
C VAL A 10 -32.21 7.22 37.75
N ALA A 11 -32.49 6.14 38.49
CA ALA A 11 -31.47 5.19 38.92
C ALA A 11 -30.76 4.53 37.73
N LEU A 12 -31.50 4.14 36.68
CA LEU A 12 -30.93 3.58 35.46
C LEU A 12 -30.06 4.58 34.70
N VAL A 13 -30.49 5.84 34.58
CA VAL A 13 -29.71 6.90 33.92
C VAL A 13 -28.40 7.16 34.68
N VAL A 14 -28.47 7.26 36.00
CA VAL A 14 -27.28 7.44 36.84
C VAL A 14 -26.36 6.23 36.71
N ALA A 15 -26.90 5.01 36.76
CA ALA A 15 -26.13 3.79 36.56
C ALA A 15 -25.46 3.76 35.18
N ALA A 16 -26.15 4.17 34.13
CA ALA A 16 -25.60 4.23 32.77
C ALA A 16 -24.48 5.28 32.64
N ILE A 17 -24.64 6.46 33.26
CA ILE A 17 -23.60 7.51 33.28
C ILE A 17 -22.38 7.02 34.05
N VAL A 18 -22.58 6.47 35.26
CA VAL A 18 -21.49 5.94 36.09
C VAL A 18 -20.79 4.80 35.38
N PHE A 19 -21.54 3.89 34.77
CA PHE A 19 -21.00 2.80 33.96
C PHE A 19 -20.20 3.33 32.77
N GLY A 20 -20.72 4.32 32.03
CA GLY A 20 -20.01 4.96 30.93
C GLY A 20 -18.70 5.62 31.37
N VAL A 21 -18.72 6.37 32.47
CA VAL A 21 -17.52 7.02 33.02
C VAL A 21 -16.52 5.99 33.53
N THR A 22 -16.98 4.95 34.23
CA THR A 22 -16.10 3.88 34.75
C THR A 22 -15.51 3.03 33.63
N VAL A 23 -16.23 2.76 32.54
CA VAL A 23 -15.69 2.10 31.35
C VAL A 23 -14.72 3.02 30.60
N MET A 24 -15.00 4.33 30.54
CA MET A 24 -14.11 5.28 29.87
C MET A 24 -12.79 5.47 30.63
N ILE A 25 -12.81 5.40 31.97
CA ILE A 25 -11.62 5.51 32.83
C ILE A 25 -10.94 4.13 33.01
N GLY A 26 -11.74 3.07 33.12
CA GLY A 26 -11.31 1.71 33.44
C GLY A 26 -11.13 0.79 32.24
N GLY A 27 -11.47 1.24 31.02
CA GLY A 27 -11.29 0.52 29.76
C GLY A 27 -9.83 0.30 29.35
N ASN A 28 -8.88 0.52 30.25
CA ASN A 28 -7.55 -0.04 30.13
C ASN A 28 -7.61 -1.50 30.61
N ASP A 29 -7.98 -2.39 29.68
CA ASP A 29 -8.16 -3.84 29.84
C ASP A 29 -6.99 -4.54 30.55
N SER A 30 -6.94 -4.51 31.88
CA SER A 30 -5.99 -5.32 32.68
C SER A 30 -6.34 -6.82 32.73
N ALA A 31 -7.41 -7.26 32.05
CA ALA A 31 -7.86 -8.65 32.00
C ALA A 31 -7.46 -9.40 30.72
N LEU A 32 -6.86 -8.70 29.75
CA LEU A 32 -6.20 -9.31 28.61
C LEU A 32 -4.75 -9.60 29.00
N THR A 33 -4.19 -10.75 28.58
CA THR A 33 -2.73 -10.95 28.60
C THR A 33 -2.10 -9.71 27.99
N PRO A 34 -1.04 -9.11 28.58
CA PRO A 34 -0.35 -8.00 27.96
C PRO A 34 0.20 -8.48 26.62
N VAL A 35 -0.59 -8.29 25.57
CA VAL A 35 -0.11 -8.27 24.20
C VAL A 35 0.80 -7.06 24.20
N GLU A 36 2.09 -7.29 23.92
CA GLU A 36 3.04 -6.21 23.65
C GLU A 36 2.31 -5.23 22.73
N PRO A 37 2.10 -3.96 23.13
CA PRO A 37 1.15 -3.09 22.45
C PRO A 37 1.45 -3.09 20.96
N ASP A 38 0.57 -3.75 20.19
CA ASP A 38 0.63 -3.77 18.74
C ASP A 38 0.41 -2.33 18.29
N GLY A 39 1.47 -1.54 18.15
CA GLY A 39 1.32 -0.19 17.59
C GLY A 39 2.12 0.93 18.24
N ARG A 40 3.33 0.69 18.77
CA ARG A 40 4.28 1.81 18.79
C ARG A 40 4.77 2.04 17.37
N ALA A 41 4.52 3.23 16.82
CA ALA A 41 5.09 3.63 15.54
C ALA A 41 6.60 3.37 15.54
N VAL A 42 7.05 2.70 14.48
CA VAL A 42 8.47 2.45 14.24
C VAL A 42 8.87 3.43 13.15
N PRO A 43 9.58 4.52 13.48
CA PRO A 43 9.98 5.50 12.49
C PRO A 43 11.07 4.95 11.59
N LEU A 44 11.16 5.49 10.39
CA LEU A 44 12.27 5.24 9.48
C LEU A 44 13.59 5.75 10.07
N PRO A 45 14.72 5.05 9.86
CA PRO A 45 16.05 5.55 10.21
C PRO A 45 16.33 6.90 9.55
N SER A 46 16.87 7.86 10.30
CA SER A 46 17.20 9.20 9.82
C SER A 46 18.70 9.48 9.75
N ASP A 47 19.52 8.55 10.27
CA ASP A 47 20.97 8.65 10.39
C ASP A 47 21.71 7.98 9.21
N ARG A 48 21.00 7.21 8.38
CA ARG A 48 21.56 6.48 7.23
C ARG A 48 20.59 6.47 6.04
N PRO A 49 21.09 6.17 4.82
CA PRO A 49 20.22 5.86 3.69
C PRO A 49 19.30 4.67 4.01
N LEU A 50 18.06 4.73 3.51
CA LEU A 50 17.06 3.68 3.73
C LEU A 50 17.35 2.42 2.91
N GLY A 51 17.21 1.27 3.53
CA GLY A 51 17.12 -0.04 2.87
C GLY A 51 15.69 -0.43 2.51
N GLU A 52 15.54 -1.51 1.75
CA GLU A 52 14.23 -2.11 1.47
C GLU A 52 13.56 -2.59 2.76
N GLU A 53 14.32 -3.25 3.64
CA GLU A 53 13.82 -3.80 4.90
C GLU A 53 13.29 -2.69 5.82
N ASP A 54 13.97 -1.55 5.87
CA ASP A 54 13.59 -0.43 6.73
C ASP A 54 12.16 0.06 6.42
N VAL A 55 11.80 0.10 5.13
CA VAL A 55 10.45 0.48 4.68
C VAL A 55 9.43 -0.59 5.04
N THR A 56 9.77 -1.87 4.85
CA THR A 56 8.85 -2.98 5.17
C THR A 56 8.56 -3.13 6.67
N HIS A 57 9.49 -2.73 7.53
CA HIS A 57 9.35 -2.82 8.98
C HIS A 57 8.76 -1.55 9.63
N THR A 58 8.58 -0.47 8.86
CA THR A 58 8.00 0.78 9.37
C THR A 58 6.56 0.58 9.82
N LYS A 59 6.20 1.17 10.96
CA LYS A 59 4.84 1.12 11.50
C LYS A 59 4.33 2.53 11.75
N PHE A 60 3.09 2.78 11.37
CA PHE A 60 2.42 4.08 11.52
C PHE A 60 1.34 4.04 12.58
N ASP A 61 1.13 5.15 13.27
CA ASP A 61 0.01 5.33 14.18
C ASP A 61 -1.30 5.53 13.41
N THR A 62 -2.42 5.08 13.98
CA THR A 62 -3.75 5.28 13.40
C THR A 62 -4.39 6.56 13.91
N ALA A 63 -4.95 7.36 13.01
CA ALA A 63 -5.70 8.57 13.34
C ALA A 63 -7.15 8.50 12.82
N TRP A 64 -8.04 9.31 13.40
CA TRP A 64 -9.47 9.38 13.02
C TRP A 64 -9.71 9.74 11.55
N ARG A 65 -8.74 10.39 10.91
CA ARG A 65 -8.65 10.55 9.46
C ARG A 65 -7.27 10.10 9.02
N GLY A 66 -7.20 9.37 7.92
CA GLY A 66 -5.95 8.88 7.36
C GLY A 66 -6.13 8.44 5.90
N TYR A 67 -5.01 8.13 5.27
CA TYR A 67 -5.01 7.47 3.97
C TYR A 67 -5.54 6.04 4.08
N ARG A 68 -6.00 5.48 2.97
CA ARG A 68 -6.39 4.06 2.95
C ARG A 68 -5.14 3.20 3.09
N MET A 69 -5.08 2.37 4.12
CA MET A 69 -3.89 1.53 4.37
C MET A 69 -3.53 0.67 3.17
N ALA A 70 -4.49 0.03 2.51
CA ALA A 70 -4.20 -0.74 1.30
C ALA A 70 -3.48 0.05 0.18
N GLN A 71 -3.80 1.35 0.01
CA GLN A 71 -3.13 2.20 -0.99
C GLN A 71 -1.74 2.62 -0.53
N VAL A 72 -1.59 2.91 0.78
CA VAL A 72 -0.29 3.23 1.38
C VAL A 72 0.62 2.03 1.32
N ASP A 73 0.15 0.85 1.71
CA ASP A 73 0.91 -0.40 1.70
C ASP A 73 1.36 -0.75 0.28
N GLN A 74 0.49 -0.59 -0.72
CA GLN A 74 0.85 -0.80 -2.11
C GLN A 74 1.94 0.18 -2.58
N ALA A 75 1.82 1.46 -2.22
CA ALA A 75 2.80 2.47 -2.56
C ALA A 75 4.14 2.22 -1.85
N LEU A 76 4.12 1.85 -0.56
CA LEU A 76 5.31 1.52 0.22
C LEU A 76 5.98 0.25 -0.28
N GLN A 77 5.23 -0.79 -0.67
CA GLN A 77 5.78 -1.99 -1.27
C GLN A 77 6.51 -1.68 -2.58
N ARG A 78 5.91 -0.84 -3.43
CA ARG A 78 6.55 -0.40 -4.67
C ARG A 78 7.81 0.41 -4.40
N ALA A 79 7.76 1.31 -3.42
CA ALA A 79 8.89 2.13 -3.02
C ALA A 79 10.04 1.31 -2.41
N ALA A 80 9.72 0.34 -1.54
CA ALA A 80 10.67 -0.58 -0.92
C ALA A 80 11.44 -1.36 -2.00
N TYR A 81 10.73 -1.93 -2.97
CA TYR A 81 11.33 -2.59 -4.13
C TYR A 81 12.24 -1.64 -4.93
N ASP A 82 11.79 -0.42 -5.22
CA ASP A 82 12.59 0.55 -5.97
C ASP A 82 13.86 0.98 -5.20
N ILE A 83 13.81 1.02 -3.87
CA ILE A 83 14.96 1.30 -3.01
C ILE A 83 15.94 0.12 -3.07
N GLY A 84 15.48 -1.11 -2.87
CA GLY A 84 16.32 -2.31 -2.98
C GLY A 84 16.98 -2.44 -4.35
N TYR A 85 16.19 -2.27 -5.43
CA TYR A 85 16.68 -2.25 -6.81
C TYR A 85 17.78 -1.20 -7.04
N LYS A 86 17.59 0.02 -6.55
CA LYS A 86 18.61 1.09 -6.66
C LYS A 86 19.84 0.81 -5.80
N GLY A 87 19.66 0.21 -4.62
CA GLY A 87 20.76 -0.19 -3.75
C GLY A 87 21.71 -1.17 -4.44
N GLU A 88 21.16 -2.22 -5.04
CA GLU A 88 21.92 -3.19 -5.85
C GLU A 88 22.61 -2.52 -7.05
N LEU A 89 21.90 -1.62 -7.74
CA LEU A 89 22.44 -0.89 -8.88
C LEU A 89 23.65 -0.03 -8.51
N ILE A 90 23.58 0.63 -7.34
CA ILE A 90 24.67 1.43 -6.78
C ILE A 90 25.84 0.51 -6.41
N GLY A 91 25.59 -0.65 -5.77
CA GLY A 91 26.63 -1.62 -5.46
C GLY A 91 27.40 -2.11 -6.70
N VAL A 92 26.70 -2.39 -7.79
CA VAL A 92 27.32 -2.75 -9.07
C VAL A 92 28.14 -1.58 -9.64
N LEU A 93 27.63 -0.35 -9.56
CA LEU A 93 28.35 0.84 -10.02
C LEU A 93 29.61 1.11 -9.20
N GLU A 94 29.56 0.95 -7.88
CA GLU A 94 30.71 1.10 -6.99
C GLU A 94 31.78 0.03 -7.25
N ALA A 95 31.36 -1.20 -7.53
CA ALA A 95 32.25 -2.27 -7.96
C ALA A 95 32.92 -1.97 -9.31
N GLU A 96 32.18 -1.40 -10.27
CA GLU A 96 32.74 -0.96 -11.55
C GLU A 96 33.80 0.13 -11.34
N VAL A 97 33.48 1.15 -10.54
CA VAL A 97 34.41 2.26 -10.24
C VAL A 97 35.67 1.73 -9.57
N THR A 98 35.54 0.78 -8.66
CA THR A 98 36.68 0.11 -8.00
C THR A 98 37.53 -0.65 -9.02
N ALA A 99 36.91 -1.44 -9.90
CA ALA A 99 37.63 -2.17 -10.96
C ALA A 99 38.38 -1.24 -11.91
N LEU A 100 37.79 -0.10 -12.29
CA LEU A 100 38.45 0.90 -13.13
C LEU A 100 39.66 1.54 -12.44
N ARG A 101 39.56 1.86 -11.14
CA ARG A 101 40.69 2.41 -10.37
C ARG A 101 41.85 1.43 -10.25
N GLU A 102 41.56 0.12 -10.22
CA GLU A 102 42.56 -0.95 -10.19
C GLU A 102 43.10 -1.31 -11.59
N GLY A 103 42.60 -0.69 -12.65
CA GLY A 103 42.99 -0.98 -14.04
C GLY A 103 42.38 -2.25 -14.62
N ARG A 104 41.40 -2.87 -13.94
CA ARG A 104 40.69 -4.08 -14.38
C ARG A 104 39.54 -3.73 -15.35
N VAL A 105 39.90 -3.25 -16.53
CA VAL A 105 38.94 -2.74 -17.52
C VAL A 105 37.94 -3.82 -17.96
N ALA A 106 38.39 -5.06 -18.15
CA ALA A 106 37.51 -6.17 -18.57
C ALA A 106 36.38 -6.43 -17.56
N ASP A 107 36.68 -6.42 -16.26
CA ASP A 107 35.69 -6.64 -15.21
C ASP A 107 34.72 -5.46 -15.10
N ALA A 108 35.23 -4.24 -15.23
CA ALA A 108 34.41 -3.03 -15.25
C ALA A 108 33.39 -3.05 -16.42
N ASP A 109 33.79 -3.52 -17.60
CA ASP A 109 32.90 -3.63 -18.74
C ASP A 109 31.81 -4.68 -18.53
N VAL A 110 32.10 -5.78 -17.82
CA VAL A 110 31.10 -6.78 -17.46
C VAL A 110 30.05 -6.18 -16.51
N LEU A 111 30.50 -5.49 -15.47
CA LEU A 111 29.62 -4.83 -14.49
C LEU A 111 28.76 -3.74 -15.14
N ARG A 112 29.34 -2.95 -16.06
CA ARG A 112 28.61 -1.94 -16.84
C ARG A 112 27.47 -2.56 -17.64
N ARG A 113 27.75 -3.63 -18.39
CA ARG A 113 26.71 -4.32 -19.18
C ARG A 113 25.61 -4.90 -18.31
N ALA A 114 25.98 -5.48 -17.16
CA ALA A 114 25.00 -6.00 -16.20
C ALA A 114 24.07 -4.90 -15.67
N ARG A 115 24.63 -3.74 -15.32
CA ARG A 115 23.84 -2.56 -14.90
C ARG A 115 22.92 -2.06 -16.02
N GLU A 116 23.46 -1.88 -17.22
CA GLU A 116 22.68 -1.40 -18.37
C GLU A 116 21.53 -2.34 -18.71
N ALA A 117 21.76 -3.65 -18.64
CA ALA A 117 20.74 -4.67 -18.82
C ALA A 117 19.66 -4.62 -17.73
N ALA A 118 20.02 -4.32 -16.47
CA ALA A 118 19.06 -4.19 -15.38
C ALA A 118 18.15 -2.95 -15.54
N ILE A 119 18.69 -1.82 -16.03
CA ILE A 119 17.94 -0.57 -16.23
C ILE A 119 17.06 -0.62 -17.47
N ALA A 120 17.44 -1.43 -18.46
CA ALA A 120 16.71 -1.54 -19.71
C ALA A 120 15.24 -1.93 -19.41
N PRO A 121 14.26 -1.18 -19.95
CA PRO A 121 12.86 -1.50 -19.72
C PRO A 121 12.59 -2.92 -20.22
N VAL A 122 12.01 -3.74 -19.34
CA VAL A 122 11.51 -5.06 -19.72
C VAL A 122 10.39 -4.80 -20.73
N THR A 123 10.74 -4.85 -22.01
CA THR A 123 9.74 -4.96 -23.07
C THR A 123 9.07 -6.30 -22.82
N PRO A 124 7.77 -6.35 -22.50
CA PRO A 124 7.11 -7.63 -22.39
C PRO A 124 7.33 -8.35 -23.72
N ALA A 125 8.08 -9.45 -23.67
CA ALA A 125 8.14 -10.36 -24.81
C ALA A 125 6.68 -10.64 -25.21
N PRO A 126 6.34 -10.62 -26.50
CA PRO A 126 4.98 -10.88 -26.93
C PRO A 126 4.58 -12.21 -26.31
N VAL A 127 3.60 -12.15 -25.41
CA VAL A 127 2.96 -13.36 -24.87
C VAL A 127 2.59 -14.16 -26.12
N PRO A 128 3.13 -15.37 -26.36
CA PRO A 128 2.66 -16.16 -27.48
C PRO A 128 1.16 -16.28 -27.25
N ALA A 129 0.39 -15.69 -28.17
CA ALA A 129 -1.05 -15.75 -28.15
C ALA A 129 -1.39 -17.23 -27.96
N SER A 130 -1.96 -17.56 -26.80
CA SER A 130 -2.54 -18.87 -26.61
C SER A 130 -3.60 -18.97 -27.69
N GLU A 131 -3.33 -19.79 -28.70
CA GLU A 131 -4.24 -20.04 -29.81
C GLU A 131 -5.63 -20.30 -29.23
N PRO A 132 -6.69 -19.62 -29.73
CA PRO A 132 -8.03 -19.91 -29.26
C PRO A 132 -8.32 -21.35 -29.67
N LYS A 133 -8.31 -22.25 -28.67
CA LYS A 133 -8.79 -23.61 -28.83
C LYS A 133 -10.24 -23.50 -29.30
N ALA A 134 -10.46 -23.85 -30.56
CA ALA A 134 -11.77 -23.90 -31.18
C ALA A 134 -12.69 -24.81 -30.36
N GLU A 135 -13.58 -24.19 -29.60
CA GLU A 135 -14.76 -24.80 -29.04
C GLU A 135 -15.82 -24.85 -30.16
N PRO A 136 -16.42 -26.00 -30.50
CA PRO A 136 -17.37 -26.06 -31.59
C PRO A 136 -18.72 -25.48 -31.18
N ALA A 137 -19.18 -24.52 -31.98
CA ALA A 137 -20.56 -24.22 -32.33
C ALA A 137 -21.58 -23.99 -31.20
N ALA A 138 -21.95 -22.72 -31.05
CA ALA A 138 -23.20 -22.30 -30.45
C ALA A 138 -24.42 -22.70 -31.33
N GLU A 139 -25.54 -23.01 -30.68
CA GLU A 139 -26.87 -22.66 -31.19
C GLU A 139 -27.51 -21.56 -30.32
N PRO A 140 -28.40 -20.72 -30.88
CA PRO A 140 -28.53 -19.32 -30.51
C PRO A 140 -29.75 -19.03 -29.60
N GLY A 141 -29.58 -18.13 -28.63
CA GLY A 141 -30.65 -17.54 -27.82
C GLY A 141 -30.51 -16.01 -27.76
N PRO A 142 -31.61 -15.24 -27.77
CA PRO A 142 -31.64 -13.89 -28.31
C PRO A 142 -31.03 -12.83 -27.38
N ALA A 143 -30.39 -11.85 -28.01
CA ALA A 143 -29.82 -10.66 -27.39
C ALA A 143 -30.85 -9.79 -26.64
N PRO A 144 -30.40 -9.00 -25.66
CA PRO A 144 -30.91 -7.66 -25.46
C PRO A 144 -29.89 -6.62 -25.94
N VAL A 145 -30.44 -5.64 -26.64
CA VAL A 145 -29.83 -4.47 -27.25
C VAL A 145 -29.08 -3.63 -26.20
N ILE A 146 -27.82 -3.27 -26.48
CA ILE A 146 -27.09 -2.25 -25.71
C ILE A 146 -27.25 -0.91 -26.45
N GLU A 147 -27.99 -0.02 -25.82
CA GLU A 147 -28.19 1.38 -26.22
C GLU A 147 -26.91 2.17 -25.95
N ILE A 148 -26.22 2.57 -27.01
CA ILE A 148 -25.02 3.41 -26.95
C ILE A 148 -25.48 4.87 -26.84
N THR A 149 -25.51 5.41 -25.62
CA THR A 149 -25.59 6.87 -25.43
C THR A 149 -24.18 7.45 -25.55
N THR A 150 -23.96 8.17 -26.64
CA THR A 150 -22.80 9.01 -26.90
C THR A 150 -22.78 10.23 -25.97
N VAL A 151 -21.68 10.42 -25.23
CA VAL A 151 -21.36 11.67 -24.53
C VAL A 151 -20.75 12.65 -25.56
N PRO A 152 -21.35 13.82 -25.82
CA PRO A 152 -20.73 14.81 -26.68
C PRO A 152 -19.70 15.66 -25.93
N ALA A 153 -18.72 16.09 -26.72
CA ALA A 153 -17.52 16.80 -26.35
C ALA A 153 -17.75 18.21 -25.78
N ASP A 154 -16.71 18.61 -25.05
CA ASP A 154 -16.41 19.87 -24.40
C ASP A 154 -16.34 21.05 -25.39
N GLU A 155 -17.00 22.17 -25.06
CA GLU A 155 -16.67 23.51 -25.59
C GLU A 155 -17.18 24.58 -24.61
N PRO A 156 -16.32 25.50 -24.15
CA PRO A 156 -16.80 26.84 -23.81
C PRO A 156 -16.09 27.90 -24.65
N ALA A 157 -16.87 28.50 -25.55
CA ALA A 157 -16.52 29.72 -26.26
C ALA A 157 -16.60 30.96 -25.35
N ALA A 158 -15.78 31.94 -25.70
CA ALA A 158 -15.51 33.19 -25.00
C ALA A 158 -16.61 34.26 -25.09
N LYS A 159 -16.44 35.29 -24.24
CA LYS A 159 -16.91 36.69 -24.32
C LYS A 159 -18.38 36.99 -23.98
N GLN A 160 -18.55 37.69 -22.86
CA GLN A 160 -19.03 39.08 -22.82
C GLN A 160 -18.44 39.80 -21.61
#